data_AF-A0A6I1K3A5-F1
#
_entry.id   AF-A0A6I1K3A5-F1
#
_cell.length_a   1.000
_cell.length_b   1.000
_cell.length_c   1.000
_cell.angle_alpha   90.00
_cell.angle_beta   90.00
_cell.angle_gamma   90.00
#
_symmetry.space_group_name_H-M   'P 1'
#
loop_
_entity.id
_entity.type
_entity.pdbx_description
1 polymer ?
#
loop_
_entity_poly.entity_id
_entity_poly.type
_entity_poly.pdbx_seq_one_letter_code
_entity_poly.pdbx_strand_id
1 'polypeptide(L)' 'MSTLQEIESAVPKLSPGEVAELRAWLEDFCEDQLELTEAVKADLDEARRDIEAGRHRIRQTT' A
#
# COMPACT_ATOMS: atom_id res chain seq x y z
N MET A 1 19.47 -19.28 3.95
CA MET A 1 19.01 -18.45 2.82
C MET A 1 17.92 -17.52 3.34
N SER A 2 17.71 -16.37 2.71
CA SER A 2 16.56 -15.52 3.03
C SER A 2 15.30 -16.15 2.43
N THR A 3 14.20 -16.16 3.18
CA THR A 3 12.89 -16.63 2.75
C THR A 3 12.45 -15.95 1.44
N LEU A 4 12.80 -14.68 1.24
CA LEU A 4 12.50 -13.95 0.02
C LEU A 4 13.19 -14.56 -1.21
N GLN A 5 14.44 -14.98 -1.04
CA GLN A 5 15.28 -15.53 -2.11
C GLN A 5 14.75 -16.89 -2.61
N GLU A 6 14.16 -17.67 -1.69
CA GLU A 6 13.49 -18.93 -2.00
C GLU A 6 12.21 -18.70 -2.79
N ILE A 7 11.42 -17.69 -2.41
CA ILE A 7 10.19 -17.28 -3.12
C ILE A 7 10.54 -16.79 -4.53
N GLU A 8 11.51 -15.88 -4.68
CA GLU A 8 11.97 -15.38 -5.99
C GLU A 8 12.43 -16.51 -6.93
N SER A 9 13.01 -17.58 -6.38
CA SER A 9 13.44 -18.75 -7.14
C SER A 9 12.30 -19.70 -7.50
N ALA A 10 11.16 -19.60 -6.81
CA ALA A 10 9.97 -20.42 -7.03
C ALA A 10 8.98 -19.77 -8.01
N VAL A 11 8.82 -18.44 -7.98
CA VAL A 11 7.87 -17.71 -8.84
C VAL A 11 8.04 -18.02 -10.34
N PRO A 12 9.25 -18.10 -10.92
CA PRO A 12 9.42 -18.39 -12.34
C PRO A 12 9.00 -19.81 -12.77
N LYS A 13 8.79 -20.71 -11.80
CA LYS A 13 8.38 -22.11 -12.06
C LYS A 13 6.86 -22.28 -12.06
N LEU A 14 6.13 -21.25 -11.65
CA LEU A 14 4.67 -21.24 -11.62
C LEU A 14 4.10 -21.13 -13.04
N SER A 15 2.94 -21.75 -13.25
CA SER A 15 2.15 -21.53 -14.45
C SER A 15 1.56 -20.11 -14.47
N PRO A 16 1.14 -19.59 -15.63
CA PRO A 16 0.53 -18.26 -15.72
C PRO A 16 -0.70 -18.08 -14.80
N GLY A 17 -1.48 -19.15 -14.56
CA GLY A 17 -2.63 -19.11 -13.65
C GLY A 17 -2.20 -18.94 -12.20
N GLU A 18 -1.22 -19.72 -11.75
CA GLU A 18 -0.68 -19.65 -10.39
C GLU A 18 0.02 -18.30 -10.12
N VAL A 19 0.67 -17.70 -11.14
CA VAL A 19 1.22 -16.34 -11.02
C VAL A 19 0.12 -15.31 -10.82
N ALA A 20 -1.02 -15.44 -11.52
CA ALA A 20 -2.14 -14.53 -11.35
C ALA A 20 -2.79 -14.67 -9.96
N GLU A 21 -2.94 -15.90 -9.47
CA GLU A 21 -3.43 -16.17 -8.10
C GLU A 21 -2.47 -15.61 -7.04
N LEU A 22 -1.15 -15.82 -7.20
CA LEU A 22 -0.14 -15.25 -6.29
C LEU A 22 -0.18 -13.73 -6.28
N ARG A 23 -0.35 -13.09 -7.45
CA ARG A 23 -0.48 -11.63 -7.56
C ARG A 23 -1.70 -11.11 -6.80
N ALA A 24 -2.86 -11.74 -6.99
CA ALA A 24 -4.09 -11.34 -6.32
C ALA A 24 -3.96 -11.45 -4.80
N TRP A 25 -3.41 -12.59 -4.31
CA TRP A 25 -3.16 -12.78 -2.89
C TRP A 25 -2.17 -11.74 -2.31
N LEU A 26 -1.13 -11.38 -3.07
CA LEU A 26 -0.17 -10.34 -2.62
C LEU A 26 -0.82 -8.95 -2.54
N GLU A 27 -1.72 -8.61 -3.46
CA GLU A 27 -2.52 -7.40 -3.40
C GLU A 27 -3.35 -7.38 -2.11
N ASP A 28 -4.13 -8.42 -1.85
CA ASP A 28 -4.96 -8.54 -0.63
C ASP A 28 -4.10 -8.49 0.64
N PHE A 29 -2.98 -9.23 0.69
CA PHE A 29 -2.07 -9.22 1.83
C PHE A 29 -1.47 -7.84 2.10
N CYS A 30 -1.14 -7.09 1.05
CA CYS A 30 -0.63 -5.73 1.22
C CYS A 30 -1.75 -4.78 1.68
N GLU A 31 -2.95 -4.90 1.13
CA GLU A 31 -4.12 -4.11 1.55
C GLU A 31 -4.50 -4.38 3.02
N ASP A 32 -4.47 -5.63 3.47
CA ASP A 32 -4.73 -5.99 4.87
C ASP A 32 -3.70 -5.36 5.82
N GLN A 33 -2.45 -5.24 5.37
CA GLN A 33 -1.37 -4.61 6.13
C GLN A 33 -1.42 -3.07 6.08
N LEU A 34 -2.18 -2.49 5.15
CA LEU A 34 -2.49 -1.05 5.11
C LEU A 34 -3.61 -0.70 6.08
N GLU A 35 -3.47 -1.16 7.32
CA GLU A 35 -4.40 -0.83 8.39
C GLU A 35 -4.34 0.67 8.70
N LEU A 36 -5.52 1.27 8.90
CA LEU A 36 -5.66 2.66 9.34
C LEU A 36 -5.22 2.76 10.81
N THR A 37 -3.90 2.71 11.01
CA THR A 37 -3.29 2.79 12.33
C THR A 37 -3.65 4.11 13.01
N GLU A 38 -3.58 4.14 14.33
CA GLU A 38 -3.83 5.38 15.09
C GLU A 38 -2.90 6.53 14.67
N ALA A 39 -1.69 6.23 14.18
CA ALA A 39 -0.79 7.23 13.61
C ALA A 39 -1.34 7.82 12.31
N VAL A 40 -1.82 6.97 11.38
CA VAL A 40 -2.45 7.44 10.12
C VAL A 40 -3.70 8.26 10.41
N LYS A 41 -4.50 7.88 11.41
CA LYS A 41 -5.66 8.67 11.85
C LYS A 41 -5.25 10.05 12.40
N ALA A 42 -4.19 10.10 13.20
CA ALA A 42 -3.68 11.35 13.76
C ALA A 42 -3.20 12.30 12.65
N ASP A 43 -2.47 11.79 11.66
CA ASP A 43 -1.99 12.56 10.51
C ASP A 43 -3.16 13.12 9.68
N LEU A 44 -4.22 12.32 9.48
CA LEU A 44 -5.43 12.77 8.78
C LEU A 44 -6.20 13.85 9.56
N ASP A 45 -6.28 13.71 10.88
CA ASP A 45 -6.90 14.72 11.74
C ASP A 45 -6.11 16.04 11.75
N GLU A 46 -4.77 15.97 11.74
CA GLU A 46 -3.91 17.13 11.60
C GLU A 46 -4.12 17.80 10.23
N ALA A 47 -4.09 17.03 9.14
CA ALA A 47 -4.35 17.54 7.80
C ALA A 47 -5.74 18.22 7.70
N ARG A 48 -6.77 17.67 8.34
CA ARG A 48 -8.10 18.29 8.39
C ARG A 48 -8.07 19.66 9.08
N ARG A 49 -7.38 19.77 10.23
CA ARG A 49 -7.22 21.06 10.94
C ARG A 49 -6.43 22.07 10.11
N ASP A 50 -5.43 21.61 9.36
CA ASP A 50 -4.65 22.48 8.46
C ASP A 50 -5.52 23.02 7.32
N ILE A 51 -6.37 22.19 6.73
CA ILE A 51 -7.31 22.62 5.70
C ILE A 51 -8.30 23.65 6.25
N GLU A 52 -8.91 23.38 7.41
CA GLU A 52 -9.84 24.30 8.09
C GLU A 52 -9.18 25.64 8.44
N ALA A 53 -7.91 25.61 8.83
CA ALA A 53 -7.12 26.79 9.14
C ALA A 53 -6.54 27.50 7.90
N GLY A 54 -6.85 27.03 6.68
CA GLY A 54 -6.36 27.61 5.43
C GLY A 54 -4.88 27.35 5.14
N ARG A 55 -4.23 26.44 5.87
CA ARG A 55 -2.83 26.04 5.68
C ARG A 55 -2.69 24.93 4.64
N HIS A 56 -3.27 25.11 3.46
CA HIS A 56 -3.20 24.14 2.38
C HIS A 56 -2.78 24.80 1.06
N ARG A 57 -2.20 24.01 0.15
CA ARG A 57 -1.83 24.47 -1.19
C ARG A 57 -2.89 24.04 -2.19
N ILE A 58 -3.38 24.97 -3.00
CA ILE A 58 -4.29 24.69 -4.09
C ILE A 58 -3.47 24.59 -5.38
N ARG A 59 -3.64 23.51 -6.14
CA ARG A 59 -3.05 23.40 -7.48
C ARG A 59 -3.75 24.39 -8.40
N GLN A 60 -3.02 25.40 -8.85
CA GLN A 60 -3.51 26.28 -9.92
C GLN A 60 -3.40 25.52 -11.25
N THR A 61 -4.54 25.36 -11.91
CA THR A 61 -4.60 24.83 -13.26
C THR A 61 -4.69 26.05 -14.17
N THR A 62 -3.58 26.39 -14.83
CA THR A 62 -3.50 27.44 -15.85
C THR A 62 -3.66 26.82 -17.23
#